data_AF-A0AA34WI52-F1
#
_entry.id   AF-A0AA34WI52-F1
#
_cell.length_a   1.000
_cell.length_b   1.000
_cell.length_c   1.000
_cell.angle_alpha   90.00
_cell.angle_beta   90.00
_cell.angle_gamma   90.00
#
_symmetry.space_group_name_H-M   'P 1'
#
loop_
_entity.id
_entity.type
_entity.pdbx_description
1 polymer ?
#
loop_
_entity_poly.entity_id
_entity_poly.type
_entity_poly.pdbx_seq_one_letter_code
_entity_poly.pdbx_strand_id
1 'polypeptide(L)'
;MSVPPQAVTSLTENIKTLLESHFCHIVVKGELSNVSLQPSGHLYFGIKDEKSFLNGAFFHFKSKFFGRRPKDGDAVILHGKLTVYAPRGLYQIVAHALVYAGEGDLLQKFEELKKRLTTEGYFAMEKKKSLPKAPKCIGVITSPTGAVVQDILRVLSRRCYNYKVLIYPVTVQGESATKEICKALEVMNAENIADVLILARGGGSIEDLWSFNEEALVKAIHASKIPIISAVGHETDYTLCDLAADVRAPTPSAAAEIVCPSSEQQLQQLQGILNHLLSHSQQFFQGKKDQLLVWKRQLNRTEFFRTAQQQLDFVRIAIHREMLGKLLHYQQRCEHFSRWLQGDLLNKLSFRLQDVKKMLNHACTHKLSSLQNHYDLTKKKFSTLPQLHESAQRLISLKQQLDTLIFRRLYLYSQAFAHKRSLLKHVETTLYQQLHTHRQTLDLLQKRLFSHAQVVLANNKATHAHVRDRLSATMQQRLESAAVLYKNVCKHLLVLNPKNVLKRGYAMLFDFNEKIAILSVKSLQPSSRVRVQLHDGEAILAVTETKSFEPTEG
;
A
#
# COMPACT_ATOMS: atom_id res chain seq x y z
N MET A 1 38.29 -96.42 -26.31
CA MET A 1 36.89 -96.00 -26.16
C MET A 1 36.50 -95.23 -27.41
N SER A 2 35.73 -95.85 -28.31
CA SER A 2 35.24 -95.21 -29.54
C SER A 2 34.09 -94.27 -29.17
N VAL A 3 34.33 -92.96 -29.27
CA VAL A 3 33.28 -91.95 -29.08
C VAL A 3 32.25 -92.14 -30.20
N PRO A 4 30.94 -92.28 -29.90
CA PRO A 4 29.92 -92.46 -30.94
C PRO A 4 29.84 -91.20 -31.81
N PRO A 5 29.62 -91.33 -33.14
CA PRO A 5 29.50 -90.18 -34.03
C PRO A 5 28.26 -89.36 -33.65
N GLN A 6 28.46 -88.09 -33.32
CA GLN A 6 27.39 -87.15 -33.02
C GLN A 6 26.95 -86.40 -34.28
N ALA A 7 25.65 -86.12 -34.39
CA ALA A 7 25.13 -85.26 -35.44
C ALA A 7 25.71 -83.84 -35.30
N VAL A 8 26.06 -83.22 -36.42
CA VAL A 8 26.65 -81.86 -36.47
C VAL A 8 25.74 -80.85 -35.78
N THR A 9 24.41 -81.00 -35.92
CA THR A 9 23.39 -80.18 -35.25
C THR A 9 23.50 -80.27 -33.73
N SER A 10 23.51 -81.49 -33.17
CA SER A 10 23.65 -81.72 -31.73
C SER A 10 24.97 -81.18 -31.17
N LEU A 11 26.06 -81.28 -31.95
CA LEU A 11 27.35 -80.71 -31.57
C LEU A 11 27.29 -79.17 -31.51
N THR A 12 26.72 -78.52 -32.53
CA THR A 12 26.58 -77.05 -32.56
C THR A 12 25.64 -76.52 -31.48
N GLU A 13 24.57 -77.24 -31.16
CA GLU A 13 23.67 -76.88 -30.06
C GLU A 13 24.39 -76.98 -28.72
N ASN A 14 25.13 -78.06 -28.46
CA ASN A 14 25.93 -78.19 -27.24
C ASN A 14 26.96 -77.05 -27.08
N ILE A 15 27.65 -76.67 -28.17
CA ILE A 15 28.58 -75.53 -28.17
C ILE A 15 27.84 -74.22 -27.86
N LYS A 16 26.66 -74.02 -28.44
CA LYS A 16 25.82 -72.86 -28.16
C LYS A 16 25.43 -72.80 -26.69
N THR A 17 24.96 -73.90 -26.10
CA THR A 17 24.53 -73.95 -24.68
C THR A 17 25.69 -73.71 -23.72
N LEU A 18 26.88 -74.22 -24.04
CA LEU A 18 28.09 -73.98 -23.25
C LEU A 18 28.53 -72.52 -23.31
N LEU A 19 28.48 -71.90 -24.49
CA LEU A 19 28.84 -70.49 -24.64
C LEU A 19 27.82 -69.55 -24.02
N GLU A 20 26.53 -69.83 -24.20
CA GLU A 20 25.45 -69.03 -23.60
C GLU A 20 25.44 -69.14 -22.07
N SER A 21 25.86 -70.27 -21.48
CA SER A 21 25.96 -70.42 -20.02
C SER A 21 27.20 -69.77 -19.40
N HIS A 22 28.35 -69.77 -20.11
CA HIS A 22 29.59 -69.17 -19.60
C HIS A 22 29.67 -67.66 -19.88
N PHE A 23 29.09 -67.18 -21.00
CA PHE A 23 29.18 -65.79 -21.44
C PHE A 23 27.79 -65.13 -21.49
N CYS A 24 27.07 -65.20 -20.37
CA CYS A 24 25.74 -64.60 -20.18
C CYS A 24 25.73 -63.08 -20.36
N HIS A 25 26.78 -62.41 -19.88
CA HIS A 25 26.96 -60.96 -20.02
C HIS A 25 28.42 -60.66 -20.33
N ILE A 26 28.67 -60.01 -21.46
CA ILE A 26 30.00 -59.61 -21.91
C ILE A 26 30.01 -58.13 -22.28
N VAL A 27 31.15 -57.50 -22.01
CA VAL A 27 31.43 -56.11 -22.36
C VAL A 27 32.63 -56.11 -23.31
N VAL A 28 32.42 -55.64 -24.54
CA VAL A 28 33.44 -55.69 -25.60
C VAL A 28 33.70 -54.29 -26.12
N LYS A 29 34.97 -53.88 -26.14
CA LYS A 29 35.45 -52.64 -26.74
C LYS A 29 36.04 -52.94 -28.11
N GLY A 30 35.73 -52.11 -29.11
CA GLY A 30 36.27 -52.25 -30.45
C GLY A 30 35.65 -51.25 -31.43
N GLU A 31 36.12 -51.27 -32.66
CA GLU A 31 35.61 -50.43 -33.73
C GLU A 31 34.49 -51.14 -34.51
N LEU A 32 33.43 -50.41 -34.84
CA LEU A 32 32.39 -50.92 -35.71
C LEU A 32 32.87 -51.00 -37.16
N SER A 33 32.52 -52.08 -37.85
CA SER A 33 32.81 -52.33 -39.26
C SER A 33 31.63 -53.02 -39.92
N ASN A 34 31.34 -52.72 -41.19
CA ASN A 34 30.22 -53.30 -41.94
C ASN A 34 28.86 -53.10 -41.24
N VAL A 35 28.58 -51.88 -40.79
CA VAL A 35 27.35 -51.50 -40.11
C VAL A 35 26.19 -51.41 -41.10
N SER A 36 25.17 -52.25 -40.91
CA SER A 36 23.95 -52.30 -41.71
C SER A 36 22.71 -52.17 -40.83
N LEU A 37 22.00 -51.04 -40.95
CA LEU A 37 20.74 -50.80 -40.26
C LEU A 37 19.56 -51.19 -41.18
N GLN A 38 18.78 -52.19 -40.78
CA GLN A 38 17.60 -52.62 -41.52
C GLN A 38 16.35 -51.77 -41.19
N PRO A 39 15.37 -51.66 -42.10
CA PRO A 39 14.10 -50.96 -41.86
C PRO A 39 13.29 -51.54 -40.67
N SER A 40 13.52 -52.80 -40.33
CA SER A 40 12.94 -53.52 -39.19
C SER A 40 13.44 -53.03 -37.82
N GLY A 41 14.46 -52.17 -37.78
CA GLY A 41 15.06 -51.69 -36.53
C GLY A 41 16.11 -52.64 -35.95
N HIS A 42 16.62 -53.58 -36.74
CA HIS A 42 17.76 -54.42 -36.38
C HIS A 42 19.06 -53.85 -36.96
N LEU A 43 20.08 -53.73 -36.11
CA LEU A 43 21.41 -53.28 -36.49
C LEU A 43 22.34 -54.49 -36.54
N TYR A 44 22.91 -54.77 -37.70
CA TYR A 44 23.97 -55.77 -37.86
C TYR A 44 25.30 -55.04 -38.03
N PHE A 45 26.33 -55.50 -37.34
CA PHE A 45 27.66 -54.88 -37.38
C PHE A 45 28.73 -55.94 -37.10
N GLY A 46 29.95 -55.71 -37.57
CA GLY A 46 31.15 -56.37 -37.07
C GLY A 46 31.84 -55.48 -36.05
N ILE A 47 32.37 -56.05 -34.98
CA ILE A 47 33.27 -55.38 -34.05
C ILE A 47 34.68 -55.92 -34.27
N LYS A 48 35.62 -55.01 -34.55
CA LYS A 48 37.02 -55.34 -34.81
C LYS A 48 37.93 -54.73 -33.75
N ASP A 49 39.02 -55.43 -33.47
CA ASP A 49 40.19 -54.97 -32.75
C ASP A 49 41.46 -55.28 -33.58
N GLU A 50 42.65 -54.90 -33.14
CA GLU A 50 43.91 -55.05 -33.91
C GLU A 50 44.17 -56.49 -34.41
N LYS A 51 43.66 -57.50 -33.69
CA LYS A 51 43.94 -58.92 -33.96
C LYS A 51 42.72 -59.79 -34.19
N SER A 52 41.49 -59.27 -34.00
CA SER A 52 40.31 -60.13 -33.93
C SER A 52 39.06 -59.42 -34.44
N PHE A 53 38.14 -60.20 -35.01
CA PHE A 53 36.89 -59.74 -35.60
C PHE A 53 35.72 -60.60 -35.12
N LEU A 54 34.63 -59.97 -34.69
CA LEU A 54 33.43 -60.65 -34.20
C LEU A 54 32.18 -60.04 -34.83
N ASN A 55 31.25 -60.88 -35.28
CA ASN A 55 29.96 -60.40 -35.78
C ASN A 55 29.00 -60.07 -34.64
N GLY A 56 28.14 -59.08 -34.84
CA GLY A 56 27.20 -58.61 -33.84
C GLY A 56 25.83 -58.28 -34.43
N ALA A 57 24.80 -58.46 -33.62
CA ALA A 57 23.44 -58.08 -33.92
C ALA A 57 22.84 -57.34 -32.71
N PHE A 58 22.20 -56.20 -32.97
CA PHE A 58 21.39 -55.46 -32.00
C PHE A 58 19.93 -55.56 -32.41
N PHE A 59 19.13 -56.27 -31.61
CA PHE A 59 17.69 -56.39 -31.87
C PHE A 59 16.95 -55.19 -31.25
N HIS A 60 15.95 -54.64 -31.97
CA HIS A 60 15.17 -53.48 -31.52
C HIS A 60 16.01 -52.24 -31.17
N PHE A 61 16.95 -51.87 -32.04
CA PHE A 61 17.72 -50.64 -31.91
C PHE A 61 16.79 -49.43 -32.10
N LYS A 62 16.30 -48.86 -30.99
CA LYS A 62 15.43 -47.67 -31.00
C LYS A 62 16.27 -46.44 -31.33
N SER A 63 16.26 -46.03 -32.61
CA SER A 63 17.03 -44.88 -33.11
C SER A 63 16.67 -43.53 -32.45
N LYS A 64 15.55 -43.43 -31.73
CA LYS A 64 15.13 -42.19 -31.04
C LYS A 64 15.99 -41.81 -29.83
N PHE A 65 16.74 -42.74 -29.23
CA PHE A 65 17.51 -42.48 -28.01
C PHE A 65 18.97 -42.10 -28.23
N PHE A 66 19.50 -42.29 -29.45
CA PHE A 66 20.89 -41.96 -29.77
C PHE A 66 20.89 -40.84 -30.80
N GLY A 67 21.41 -39.66 -30.44
CA GLY A 67 21.48 -38.48 -31.30
C GLY A 67 22.33 -38.69 -32.57
N ARG A 68 23.15 -39.75 -32.61
CA ARG A 68 24.04 -40.11 -33.72
C ARG A 68 23.77 -41.56 -34.16
N ARG A 69 23.61 -41.76 -35.48
CA ARG A 69 23.54 -43.09 -36.09
C ARG A 69 24.94 -43.72 -36.10
N PRO A 70 25.10 -44.99 -35.68
CA PRO A 70 26.39 -45.66 -35.70
C PRO A 70 26.89 -45.79 -37.15
N LYS A 71 28.16 -45.50 -37.36
CA LYS A 71 28.85 -45.57 -38.65
C LYS A 71 30.04 -46.52 -38.56
N ASP A 72 30.50 -46.97 -39.73
CA ASP A 72 31.77 -47.68 -39.85
C ASP A 72 32.92 -46.81 -39.34
N GLY A 73 33.77 -47.39 -38.50
CA GLY A 73 34.90 -46.72 -37.85
C GLY A 73 34.58 -46.09 -36.48
N ASP A 74 33.33 -46.11 -36.01
CA ASP A 74 33.03 -45.63 -34.66
C ASP A 74 33.59 -46.61 -33.60
N ALA A 75 34.39 -46.11 -32.68
CA ALA A 75 34.83 -46.86 -31.51
C ALA A 75 33.68 -46.97 -30.50
N VAL A 76 33.34 -48.18 -30.06
CA VAL A 76 32.19 -48.44 -29.18
C VAL A 76 32.51 -49.46 -28.09
N ILE A 77 31.76 -49.38 -27.00
CA ILE A 77 31.65 -50.39 -25.94
C ILE A 77 30.27 -51.02 -26.03
N LEU A 78 30.23 -52.32 -26.24
CA LEU A 78 28.99 -53.10 -26.38
C LEU A 78 28.78 -53.97 -25.16
N HIS A 79 27.59 -53.87 -24.58
CA HIS A 79 27.11 -54.83 -23.60
C HIS A 79 26.20 -55.83 -24.31
N GLY A 80 26.51 -57.12 -24.16
CA GLY A 80 25.83 -58.17 -24.90
C GLY A 80 25.93 -59.53 -24.25
N LYS A 81 25.40 -60.53 -24.96
CA LYS A 81 25.64 -61.94 -24.69
C LYS A 81 26.28 -62.60 -25.91
N LEU A 82 27.17 -63.55 -25.69
CA LEU A 82 27.78 -64.30 -26.80
C LEU A 82 26.86 -65.46 -27.18
N THR A 83 26.55 -65.60 -28.47
CA THR A 83 25.70 -66.67 -28.99
C THR A 83 26.29 -67.25 -30.26
N VAL A 84 25.85 -68.45 -30.65
CA VAL A 84 26.23 -69.08 -31.91
C VAL A 84 25.04 -69.07 -32.86
N TYR A 85 25.25 -68.60 -34.08
CA TYR A 85 24.26 -68.74 -35.15
C TYR A 85 24.30 -70.16 -35.70
N ALA A 86 23.45 -71.03 -35.14
CA ALA A 86 23.43 -72.47 -35.41
C ALA A 86 23.47 -72.87 -36.91
N PRO A 87 22.78 -72.19 -37.85
CA PRO A 87 22.79 -72.58 -39.27
C PRO A 87 24.16 -72.47 -39.97
N ARG A 88 25.07 -71.63 -39.46
CA ARG A 88 26.42 -71.45 -40.03
C ARG A 88 27.56 -71.68 -39.03
N GLY A 89 27.24 -71.98 -37.77
CA GLY A 89 28.23 -72.18 -36.70
C GLY A 89 29.09 -70.96 -36.38
N LEU A 90 28.65 -69.75 -36.75
CA LEU A 90 29.41 -68.52 -36.52
C LEU A 90 29.11 -67.93 -35.14
N TYR A 91 30.16 -67.47 -34.46
CA TYR A 91 30.03 -66.70 -33.22
C TYR A 91 29.48 -65.31 -33.50
N GLN A 92 28.50 -64.90 -32.69
CA GLN A 92 27.93 -63.56 -32.76
C GLN A 92 27.64 -62.99 -31.37
N ILE A 93 27.86 -61.70 -31.20
CA ILE A 93 27.41 -60.96 -30.02
C ILE A 93 26.00 -60.42 -30.23
N VAL A 94 25.09 -60.73 -29.31
CA VAL A 94 23.78 -60.08 -29.27
C VAL A 94 23.87 -58.92 -28.29
N ALA A 95 23.97 -57.71 -28.82
CA ALA A 95 24.09 -56.50 -28.03
C ALA A 95 22.73 -56.03 -27.53
N HIS A 96 22.68 -55.59 -26.27
CA HIS A 96 21.51 -54.97 -25.64
C HIS A 96 21.76 -53.50 -25.27
N ALA A 97 23.02 -53.08 -25.14
CA ALA A 97 23.38 -51.67 -25.01
C ALA A 97 24.67 -51.37 -25.79
N LEU A 98 24.72 -50.18 -26.38
CA LEU A 98 25.83 -49.66 -27.17
C LEU A 98 26.17 -48.27 -26.64
N VAL A 99 27.43 -48.06 -26.28
CA VAL A 99 27.98 -46.79 -25.79
C VAL A 99 29.16 -46.43 -26.68
N TYR A 100 29.27 -45.19 -27.15
CA TYR A 100 30.43 -44.78 -27.95
C TYR A 100 31.66 -44.66 -27.03
N ALA A 101 32.79 -45.23 -27.46
CA ALA A 101 34.05 -45.15 -26.74
C ALA A 101 34.61 -43.72 -26.89
N GLY A 102 34.58 -42.98 -25.79
CA GLY A 102 34.89 -41.54 -25.71
C GLY A 102 33.98 -40.83 -24.71
N GLU A 103 32.68 -41.12 -24.74
CA GLU A 103 31.70 -40.54 -23.80
C GLU A 103 31.90 -41.06 -22.37
N GLY A 104 32.24 -42.34 -22.20
CA GLY A 104 32.48 -42.95 -20.87
C GLY A 104 33.73 -42.43 -20.16
N ASP A 105 34.84 -42.24 -20.90
CA ASP A 105 36.09 -41.71 -20.35
C ASP A 105 35.95 -40.23 -19.96
N LEU A 106 35.22 -39.45 -20.76
CA LEU A 106 34.89 -38.06 -20.44
C LEU A 106 33.94 -37.97 -19.24
N LEU A 107 32.94 -38.84 -19.15
CA LEU A 107 32.03 -38.89 -18.01
C LEU A 107 32.76 -39.25 -16.71
N GLN A 108 33.68 -40.23 -16.76
CA GLN A 108 34.52 -40.58 -15.61
C GLN A 108 35.40 -39.40 -15.18
N LYS A 109 36.10 -38.75 -16.13
CA LYS A 109 36.89 -37.54 -15.85
C LYS A 109 36.05 -36.42 -15.25
N PHE A 110 34.83 -36.24 -15.74
CA PHE A 110 33.89 -35.25 -15.22
C PHE A 110 33.50 -35.57 -13.76
N GLU A 111 33.18 -36.82 -13.44
CA GLU A 111 32.84 -37.21 -12.06
C GLU A 111 34.03 -37.06 -11.10
N GLU A 112 35.23 -37.41 -11.54
CA GLU A 112 36.46 -37.24 -10.76
C GLU A 112 36.74 -35.77 -10.47
N LEU A 113 36.67 -34.91 -11.49
CA LEU A 113 36.84 -33.45 -11.34
C LEU A 113 35.75 -32.84 -10.47
N LYS A 114 34.49 -33.25 -10.66
CA LYS A 114 33.36 -32.81 -9.85
C LYS A 114 33.60 -33.13 -8.38
N LYS A 115 34.00 -34.36 -8.04
CA LYS A 115 34.29 -34.76 -6.66
C LYS A 115 35.41 -33.90 -6.06
N ARG A 116 36.53 -33.72 -6.78
CA ARG A 116 37.68 -32.91 -6.32
C ARG A 116 37.29 -31.45 -6.07
N LEU A 117 36.64 -30.80 -7.02
CA LEU A 117 36.21 -29.40 -6.89
C LEU A 117 35.14 -29.19 -5.83
N THR A 118 34.30 -30.22 -5.59
CA THR A 118 33.34 -30.21 -4.48
C THR A 118 34.05 -30.26 -3.14
N THR A 119 35.08 -31.11 -2.99
CA THR A 119 35.87 -31.19 -1.75
C THR A 119 36.64 -29.90 -1.47
N GLU A 120 37.08 -29.19 -2.50
CA GLU A 120 37.74 -27.89 -2.39
C GLU A 120 36.74 -26.73 -2.12
N GLY A 121 35.43 -26.98 -2.19
CA GLY A 121 34.39 -26.03 -1.82
C GLY A 121 34.05 -24.99 -2.90
N TYR A 122 34.38 -25.23 -4.17
CA TYR A 122 34.06 -24.32 -5.27
C TYR A 122 32.56 -24.24 -5.59
N PHE A 123 31.76 -25.22 -5.16
CA PHE A 123 30.31 -25.28 -5.39
C PHE A 123 29.46 -24.90 -4.18
N ALA A 124 30.06 -24.37 -3.11
CA ALA A 124 29.34 -24.02 -1.89
C ALA A 124 28.28 -22.92 -2.13
N MET A 125 27.02 -23.18 -1.75
CA MET A 125 25.93 -22.20 -1.91
C MET A 125 26.16 -20.89 -1.15
N GLU A 126 26.85 -20.93 -0.01
CA GLU A 126 27.12 -19.76 0.83
C GLU A 126 28.00 -18.70 0.14
N LYS A 127 28.81 -19.12 -0.84
CA LYS A 127 29.69 -18.22 -1.60
C LYS A 127 29.03 -17.66 -2.86
N LYS A 128 27.82 -18.12 -3.21
CA LYS A 128 27.08 -17.66 -4.39
C LYS A 128 26.49 -16.29 -4.15
N LYS A 129 26.55 -15.44 -5.17
CA LYS A 129 26.12 -14.05 -5.12
C LYS A 129 24.67 -13.90 -5.52
N SER A 130 24.00 -12.94 -4.90
CA SER A 130 22.64 -12.58 -5.27
C SER A 130 22.65 -11.71 -6.52
N LEU A 131 21.67 -11.96 -7.41
CA LEU A 131 21.50 -11.16 -8.61
C LEU A 131 20.99 -9.76 -8.26
N PRO A 132 21.50 -8.70 -8.92
CA PRO A 132 20.97 -7.35 -8.76
C PRO A 132 19.54 -7.29 -9.32
N LYS A 133 18.63 -6.64 -8.58
CA LYS A 133 17.20 -6.55 -8.94
C LYS A 133 16.92 -5.70 -10.19
N ALA A 134 17.85 -4.82 -10.56
CA ALA A 134 17.72 -3.90 -11.69
C ALA A 134 19.11 -3.65 -12.31
N PRO A 135 19.65 -4.61 -13.08
CA PRO A 135 20.94 -4.44 -13.75
C PRO A 135 20.82 -3.37 -14.85
N LYS A 136 21.74 -2.40 -14.86
CA LYS A 136 21.82 -1.37 -15.90
C LYS A 136 22.69 -1.84 -17.06
N CYS A 137 23.73 -2.62 -16.77
CA CYS A 137 24.63 -3.17 -17.77
C CYS A 137 24.73 -4.69 -17.64
N ILE A 138 24.41 -5.40 -18.73
CA ILE A 138 24.45 -6.85 -18.83
C ILE A 138 25.59 -7.23 -19.78
N GLY A 139 26.59 -7.93 -19.26
CA GLY A 139 27.66 -8.50 -20.07
C GLY A 139 27.24 -9.87 -20.59
N VAL A 140 27.42 -10.14 -21.88
CA VAL A 140 27.12 -11.42 -22.51
C VAL A 140 28.41 -11.95 -23.14
N ILE A 141 28.87 -13.10 -22.66
CA ILE A 141 30.05 -13.80 -23.16
C ILE A 141 29.55 -14.98 -23.98
N THR A 142 29.65 -14.87 -25.30
CA THR A 142 29.17 -15.88 -26.26
C THR A 142 29.81 -15.66 -27.63
N SER A 143 29.49 -16.53 -28.60
CA SER A 143 30.01 -16.38 -29.96
C SER A 143 29.36 -15.21 -30.71
N PRO A 144 30.12 -14.46 -31.53
CA PRO A 144 29.62 -13.26 -32.20
C PRO A 144 28.50 -13.53 -33.23
N THR A 145 28.43 -14.73 -33.80
CA THR A 145 27.55 -15.08 -34.93
C THR A 145 26.43 -16.07 -34.58
N GLY A 146 26.05 -16.19 -33.30
CA GLY A 146 25.09 -17.20 -32.84
C GLY A 146 23.62 -16.74 -32.77
N ALA A 147 22.69 -17.68 -33.01
CA ALA A 147 21.26 -17.53 -32.69
C ALA A 147 21.03 -17.18 -31.19
N VAL A 148 21.94 -17.63 -30.33
CA VAL A 148 22.00 -17.37 -28.88
C VAL A 148 21.95 -15.88 -28.56
N VAL A 149 22.77 -15.06 -29.24
CA VAL A 149 22.81 -13.61 -29.03
C VAL A 149 21.46 -12.99 -29.40
N GLN A 150 20.89 -13.39 -30.54
CA GLN A 150 19.62 -12.86 -31.02
C GLN A 150 18.47 -13.23 -30.08
N ASP A 151 18.47 -14.44 -29.52
CA ASP A 151 17.46 -14.89 -28.57
C ASP A 151 17.53 -14.10 -27.26
N ILE A 152 18.73 -13.87 -26.72
CA ILE A 152 18.94 -13.03 -25.53
C ILE A 152 18.46 -11.61 -25.81
N LEU A 153 18.89 -10.99 -26.92
CA LEU A 153 18.50 -9.62 -27.28
C LEU A 153 16.98 -9.49 -27.50
N ARG A 154 16.35 -10.48 -28.13
CA ARG A 154 14.89 -10.50 -28.36
C ARG A 154 14.13 -10.53 -27.04
N VAL A 155 14.56 -11.34 -26.07
CA VAL A 155 13.92 -11.40 -24.75
C VAL A 155 14.13 -10.10 -23.97
N LEU A 156 15.37 -9.60 -23.93
CA LEU A 156 15.68 -8.34 -23.23
C LEU A 156 14.91 -7.14 -23.81
N SER A 157 14.79 -7.05 -25.14
CA SER A 157 14.07 -5.95 -25.81
C SER A 157 12.57 -5.89 -25.49
N ARG A 158 11.96 -7.03 -25.16
CA ARG A 158 10.54 -7.11 -24.79
C ARG A 158 10.32 -6.82 -23.31
N ARG A 159 11.29 -7.17 -22.45
CA ARG A 159 11.10 -7.21 -20.99
C ARG A 159 11.76 -6.04 -20.26
N CYS A 160 12.75 -5.36 -20.84
CA CYS A 160 13.54 -4.33 -20.16
C CYS A 160 13.50 -3.01 -20.94
N TYR A 161 13.20 -1.90 -20.25
CA TYR A 161 13.11 -0.56 -20.88
C TYR A 161 14.41 0.27 -20.77
N ASN A 162 15.40 -0.15 -19.97
CA ASN A 162 16.62 0.64 -19.74
C ASN A 162 17.81 -0.27 -19.43
N TYR A 163 18.36 -0.91 -20.46
CA TYR A 163 19.47 -1.85 -20.34
C TYR A 163 20.55 -1.54 -21.38
N LYS A 164 21.81 -1.70 -20.99
CA LYS A 164 22.96 -1.76 -21.89
C LYS A 164 23.41 -3.21 -21.99
N VAL A 165 23.64 -3.70 -23.19
CA VAL A 165 24.22 -5.03 -23.42
C VAL A 165 25.63 -4.85 -23.95
N LEU A 166 26.60 -5.46 -23.28
CA LEU A 166 27.98 -5.57 -23.75
C LEU A 166 28.21 -7.00 -24.17
N ILE A 167 28.54 -7.21 -25.45
CA ILE A 167 28.85 -8.53 -25.96
C ILE A 167 30.36 -8.65 -26.04
N TYR A 168 30.93 -9.60 -25.29
CA TYR A 168 32.33 -9.98 -25.42
C TYR A 168 32.40 -11.24 -26.28
N PRO A 169 32.86 -11.14 -27.54
CA PRO A 169 32.89 -12.26 -28.46
C PRO A 169 33.98 -13.26 -28.06
N VAL A 170 33.60 -14.53 -27.90
CA VAL A 170 34.52 -15.64 -27.61
C VAL A 170 34.18 -16.87 -28.44
N THR A 171 35.16 -17.73 -28.67
CA THR A 171 34.91 -19.09 -29.15
C THR A 171 34.27 -19.92 -28.04
N VAL A 172 33.13 -20.54 -28.33
CA VAL A 172 32.34 -21.33 -27.35
C VAL A 172 32.53 -22.83 -27.51
N GLN A 173 33.36 -23.26 -28.46
CA GLN A 173 33.69 -24.64 -28.81
C GLN A 173 35.17 -24.74 -29.15
N GLY A 174 35.78 -25.89 -28.89
CA GLY A 174 37.19 -26.17 -29.20
C GLY A 174 38.15 -25.90 -28.02
N GLU A 175 39.41 -26.25 -28.22
CA GLU A 175 40.45 -26.19 -27.18
C GLU A 175 40.86 -24.76 -26.78
N SER A 176 40.61 -23.77 -27.65
CA SER A 176 40.87 -22.34 -27.36
C SER A 176 39.77 -21.69 -26.53
N ALA A 177 38.57 -22.27 -26.50
CA ALA A 177 37.37 -21.67 -25.90
C ALA A 177 37.57 -21.36 -24.41
N THR A 178 38.12 -22.30 -23.64
CA THR A 178 38.30 -22.14 -22.19
C THR A 178 39.21 -20.95 -21.88
N LYS A 179 40.33 -20.81 -22.61
CA LYS A 179 41.28 -19.70 -22.40
C LYS A 179 40.67 -18.35 -22.75
N GLU A 180 39.92 -18.28 -23.85
CA GLU A 180 39.25 -17.05 -24.27
C GLU A 180 38.15 -16.63 -23.29
N ILE A 181 37.34 -17.58 -22.81
CA ILE A 181 36.31 -17.32 -21.81
C ILE A 181 36.93 -16.83 -20.49
N CYS A 182 38.00 -17.47 -20.00
CA CYS A 182 38.69 -17.02 -18.80
C CYS A 182 39.22 -15.58 -18.95
N LYS A 183 39.85 -15.28 -20.09
CA LYS A 183 40.33 -13.93 -20.39
C LYS A 183 39.19 -12.91 -20.45
N ALA A 184 38.06 -13.27 -21.05
CA ALA A 184 36.88 -12.41 -21.09
C ALA A 184 36.34 -12.11 -19.68
N LEU A 185 36.26 -13.14 -18.81
CA LEU A 185 35.86 -12.96 -17.41
C LEU A 185 36.84 -12.05 -16.66
N GLU A 186 38.15 -12.23 -16.85
CA GLU A 186 39.17 -11.38 -16.22
C GLU A 186 39.04 -9.92 -16.64
N VAL A 187 38.92 -9.63 -17.94
CA VAL A 187 38.77 -8.27 -18.48
C VAL A 187 37.50 -7.61 -17.94
N MET A 188 36.37 -8.30 -18.00
CA MET A 188 35.08 -7.76 -17.53
C MET A 188 35.09 -7.48 -16.03
N ASN A 189 35.80 -8.30 -15.24
CA ASN A 189 35.97 -8.07 -13.80
C ASN A 189 36.99 -6.97 -13.46
N ALA A 190 38.05 -6.83 -14.25
CA ALA A 190 39.08 -5.80 -14.03
C ALA A 190 38.52 -4.40 -14.29
N GLU A 191 37.74 -4.24 -15.36
CA GLU A 191 37.15 -2.96 -15.76
C GLU A 191 35.78 -2.68 -15.10
N ASN A 192 35.18 -3.69 -14.46
CA ASN A 192 33.89 -3.60 -13.76
C ASN A 192 32.76 -2.97 -14.60
N ILE A 193 32.68 -3.38 -15.87
CA ILE A 193 31.82 -2.75 -16.89
C ILE A 193 30.37 -3.26 -16.84
N ALA A 194 30.11 -4.40 -16.18
CA ALA A 194 28.81 -5.06 -16.14
C ALA A 194 28.34 -5.32 -14.70
N ASP A 195 27.03 -5.24 -14.49
CA ASP A 195 26.39 -5.57 -13.21
C ASP A 195 26.13 -7.08 -13.08
N VAL A 196 25.93 -7.76 -14.22
CA VAL A 196 25.70 -9.21 -14.34
C VAL A 196 26.37 -9.72 -15.61
N LEU A 197 26.98 -10.89 -15.53
CA LEU A 197 27.54 -11.59 -16.69
C LEU A 197 26.68 -12.80 -17.04
N ILE A 198 26.39 -12.99 -18.32
CA ILE A 198 25.74 -14.17 -18.87
C ILE A 198 26.77 -14.92 -19.72
N LEU A 199 27.11 -16.13 -19.30
CA LEU A 199 27.87 -17.07 -20.11
C LEU A 199 26.86 -17.94 -20.87
N ALA A 200 26.77 -17.78 -22.19
CA ALA A 200 25.72 -18.45 -22.96
C ALA A 200 26.27 -19.23 -24.14
N ARG A 201 25.64 -20.38 -24.38
CA ARG A 201 25.88 -21.23 -25.55
C ARG A 201 24.58 -21.92 -25.98
N GLY A 202 24.48 -22.25 -27.27
CA GLY A 202 23.41 -23.10 -27.80
C GLY A 202 23.65 -24.59 -27.49
N GLY A 203 22.72 -25.44 -27.94
CA GLY A 203 22.86 -26.90 -27.80
C GLY A 203 24.08 -27.47 -28.55
N GLY A 204 24.53 -28.65 -28.13
CA GLY A 204 25.68 -29.36 -28.71
C GLY A 204 25.87 -30.74 -28.09
N SER A 205 26.79 -31.55 -28.63
CA SER A 205 27.17 -32.82 -28.01
C SER A 205 28.01 -32.60 -26.75
N ILE A 206 28.21 -33.65 -25.93
CA ILE A 206 28.95 -33.54 -24.68
C ILE A 206 30.44 -33.20 -24.89
N GLU A 207 31.03 -33.67 -26.00
CA GLU A 207 32.39 -33.35 -26.46
C GLU A 207 32.54 -31.86 -26.71
N ASP A 208 31.50 -31.32 -27.32
CA ASP A 208 31.37 -29.95 -27.71
C ASP A 208 31.33 -29.07 -26.45
N LEU A 209 30.56 -29.46 -25.43
CA LEU A 209 30.42 -28.77 -24.12
C LEU A 209 31.63 -28.92 -23.19
N TRP A 210 32.62 -29.74 -23.55
CA TRP A 210 33.72 -30.08 -22.65
C TRP A 210 34.56 -28.88 -22.21
N SER A 211 34.69 -27.85 -23.05
CA SER A 211 35.37 -26.59 -22.71
C SER A 211 34.78 -25.91 -21.46
N PHE A 212 33.53 -26.20 -21.09
CA PHE A 212 32.88 -25.66 -19.89
C PHE A 212 33.07 -26.53 -18.63
N ASN A 213 33.73 -27.68 -18.76
CA ASN A 213 34.07 -28.60 -17.68
C ASN A 213 35.54 -28.50 -17.25
N GLU A 214 36.32 -27.60 -17.84
CA GLU A 214 37.71 -27.41 -17.45
C GLU A 214 37.85 -26.71 -16.09
N GLU A 215 38.83 -27.17 -15.32
CA GLU A 215 39.12 -26.66 -13.98
C GLU A 215 39.46 -25.16 -13.97
N ALA A 216 40.15 -24.68 -15.00
CA ALA A 216 40.54 -23.27 -15.14
C ALA A 216 39.30 -22.35 -15.19
N LEU A 217 38.24 -22.76 -15.89
CA LEU A 217 37.02 -21.97 -16.00
C LEU A 217 36.26 -21.92 -14.67
N VAL A 218 36.14 -23.05 -13.97
CA VAL A 218 35.49 -23.10 -12.64
C VAL A 218 36.16 -22.14 -11.67
N LYS A 219 37.51 -22.12 -11.64
CA LYS A 219 38.27 -21.20 -10.79
C LYS A 219 38.06 -19.74 -11.20
N ALA A 220 38.03 -19.44 -12.50
CA ALA A 220 37.78 -18.08 -13.00
C ALA A 220 36.37 -17.58 -12.63
N ILE A 221 35.34 -18.44 -12.74
CA ILE A 221 33.96 -18.10 -12.34
C ILE A 221 33.90 -17.83 -10.84
N HIS A 222 34.54 -18.67 -10.02
CA HIS A 222 34.57 -18.48 -8.56
C HIS A 222 35.30 -17.20 -8.14
N ALA A 223 36.37 -16.83 -8.85
CA ALA A 223 37.14 -15.62 -8.58
C ALA A 223 36.44 -14.33 -9.05
N SER A 224 35.41 -14.43 -9.90
CA SER A 224 34.68 -13.29 -10.43
C SER A 224 34.05 -12.45 -9.32
N LYS A 225 34.15 -11.12 -9.40
CA LYS A 225 33.48 -10.16 -8.51
C LYS A 225 32.03 -9.93 -8.93
N ILE A 226 31.78 -9.91 -10.24
CA ILE A 226 30.46 -9.72 -10.85
C ILE A 226 29.70 -11.05 -10.82
N PRO A 227 28.38 -11.07 -10.50
CA PRO A 227 27.60 -12.30 -10.50
C PRO A 227 27.47 -12.88 -11.91
N ILE A 228 27.62 -14.20 -12.02
CA ILE A 228 27.62 -14.94 -13.30
C ILE A 228 26.40 -15.85 -13.40
N ILE A 229 25.72 -15.78 -14.53
CA ILE A 229 24.65 -16.69 -14.94
C ILE A 229 25.19 -17.62 -16.02
N SER A 230 25.13 -18.92 -15.78
CA SER A 230 25.47 -19.92 -16.79
C SER A 230 24.22 -20.34 -17.56
N ALA A 231 24.29 -20.26 -18.89
CA ALA A 231 23.25 -20.61 -19.84
C ALA A 231 23.82 -21.51 -20.95
N VAL A 232 24.57 -22.54 -20.53
CA VAL A 232 25.32 -23.43 -21.41
C VAL A 232 24.64 -24.80 -21.52
N GLY A 233 24.21 -25.38 -20.40
CA GLY A 233 23.55 -26.68 -20.36
C GLY A 233 22.06 -26.63 -20.70
N HIS A 234 21.53 -27.71 -21.28
CA HIS A 234 20.08 -27.97 -21.35
C HIS A 234 19.59 -28.70 -20.08
N GLU A 235 18.29 -28.98 -19.97
CA GLU A 235 17.72 -29.59 -18.76
C GLU A 235 18.40 -30.91 -18.33
N THR A 236 18.96 -31.67 -19.28
CA THR A 236 19.64 -32.96 -19.05
C THR A 236 21.16 -32.87 -18.90
N ASP A 237 21.80 -31.82 -19.42
CA ASP A 237 23.25 -31.77 -19.61
C ASP A 237 23.86 -30.74 -18.65
N TYR A 238 24.32 -31.19 -17.47
CA TYR A 238 24.93 -30.32 -16.47
C TYR A 238 26.44 -30.20 -16.70
N THR A 239 26.94 -28.97 -16.77
CA THR A 239 28.38 -28.69 -16.82
C THR A 239 28.93 -28.27 -15.46
N LEU A 240 30.25 -28.37 -15.25
CA LEU A 240 30.88 -27.87 -14.03
C LEU A 240 30.77 -26.34 -13.93
N CYS A 241 30.78 -25.64 -15.06
CA CYS A 241 30.45 -24.23 -15.15
C CYS A 241 29.06 -23.91 -14.55
N ASP A 242 28.03 -24.69 -14.88
CA ASP A 242 26.67 -24.49 -14.34
C ASP A 242 26.61 -24.66 -12.81
N LEU A 243 27.45 -25.54 -12.27
CA LEU A 243 27.54 -25.76 -10.82
C LEU A 243 28.30 -24.62 -10.13
N ALA A 244 29.34 -24.10 -10.78
CA ALA A 244 30.19 -23.02 -10.28
C ALA A 244 29.50 -21.65 -10.32
N ALA A 245 28.66 -21.41 -11.33
CA ALA A 245 27.95 -20.16 -11.50
C ALA A 245 26.99 -19.85 -10.34
N ASP A 246 26.71 -18.57 -10.15
CA ASP A 246 25.80 -18.09 -9.09
C ASP A 246 24.37 -18.56 -9.35
N VAL A 247 23.92 -18.41 -10.61
CA VAL A 247 22.61 -18.86 -11.06
C VAL A 247 22.73 -19.63 -12.36
N ARG A 248 22.01 -20.75 -12.45
CA ARG A 248 21.90 -21.54 -13.68
C ARG A 248 20.62 -21.19 -14.42
N ALA A 249 20.72 -21.02 -15.73
CA ALA A 249 19.62 -20.90 -16.65
C ALA A 249 19.61 -22.10 -17.63
N PRO A 250 18.46 -22.75 -17.87
CA PRO A 250 18.39 -23.92 -18.78
C PRO A 250 18.50 -23.56 -20.26
N THR A 251 18.29 -22.29 -20.61
CA THR A 251 18.40 -21.78 -21.98
C THR A 251 18.94 -20.35 -21.98
N PRO A 252 19.59 -19.90 -23.06
CA PRO A 252 19.99 -18.51 -23.22
C PRO A 252 18.83 -17.51 -23.06
N SER A 253 17.65 -17.86 -23.59
CA SER A 253 16.43 -17.07 -23.39
C SER A 253 16.00 -17.02 -21.92
N ALA A 254 16.04 -18.13 -21.20
CA ALA A 254 15.72 -18.15 -19.78
C ALA A 254 16.72 -17.34 -18.95
N ALA A 255 18.00 -17.29 -19.36
CA ALA A 255 18.98 -16.44 -18.70
C ALA A 255 18.59 -14.96 -18.77
N ALA A 256 18.14 -14.50 -19.95
CA ALA A 256 17.62 -13.15 -20.12
C ALA A 256 16.35 -12.88 -19.28
N GLU A 257 15.48 -13.88 -19.10
CA GLU A 257 14.29 -13.75 -18.25
C GLU A 257 14.62 -13.67 -16.75
N ILE A 258 15.64 -14.41 -16.31
CA ILE A 258 16.11 -14.40 -14.92
C ILE A 258 16.76 -13.05 -14.57
N VAL A 259 17.54 -12.49 -15.50
CA VAL A 259 18.19 -11.17 -15.33
C VAL A 259 17.17 -10.04 -15.23
N CYS A 260 16.05 -10.16 -15.96
CA CYS A 260 15.06 -9.11 -16.08
C CYS A 260 13.65 -9.66 -15.86
N PRO A 261 13.12 -9.59 -14.63
CA PRO A 261 11.75 -9.96 -14.36
C PRO A 261 10.79 -9.09 -15.18
N SER A 262 9.69 -9.69 -15.65
CA SER A 262 8.78 -9.08 -16.63
C SER A 262 8.33 -7.67 -16.22
N SER A 263 8.49 -6.71 -17.14
CA SER A 263 7.89 -5.36 -17.02
C SER A 263 6.37 -5.42 -16.79
N GLU A 264 5.68 -6.42 -17.30
CA GLU A 264 4.24 -6.60 -17.07
C GLU A 264 3.92 -6.94 -15.61
N GLN A 265 4.75 -7.77 -14.95
CA GLN A 265 4.58 -8.06 -13.53
C GLN A 265 4.78 -6.83 -12.67
N GLN A 266 5.77 -5.98 -13.00
CA GLN A 266 5.98 -4.70 -12.31
C GLN A 266 4.82 -3.71 -12.54
N LEU A 267 4.31 -3.64 -13.78
CA LEU A 267 3.13 -2.82 -14.10
C LEU A 267 1.88 -3.32 -13.38
N GLN A 268 1.66 -4.64 -13.31
CA GLN A 268 0.55 -5.24 -12.56
C GLN A 268 0.67 -4.97 -11.06
N GLN A 269 1.87 -5.07 -10.48
CA GLN A 269 2.10 -4.70 -9.08
C GLN A 269 1.81 -3.22 -8.82
N LEU A 270 2.27 -2.32 -9.70
CA LEU A 270 1.98 -0.89 -9.60
C LEU A 270 0.49 -0.59 -9.74
N GLN A 271 -0.19 -1.24 -10.69
CA GLN A 271 -1.64 -1.14 -10.86
C GLN A 271 -2.38 -1.65 -9.62
N GLY A 272 -1.93 -2.76 -9.02
CA GLY A 272 -2.46 -3.30 -7.78
C GLY A 272 -2.34 -2.31 -6.61
N ILE A 273 -1.16 -1.70 -6.45
CA ILE A 273 -0.92 -0.67 -5.43
C ILE A 273 -1.80 0.57 -5.67
N LEU A 274 -1.90 1.03 -6.93
CA LEU A 274 -2.75 2.17 -7.29
C LEU A 274 -4.23 1.89 -6.99
N ASN A 275 -4.73 0.71 -7.36
CA ASN A 275 -6.10 0.31 -7.09
C ASN A 275 -6.38 0.21 -5.59
N HIS A 276 -5.44 -0.32 -4.81
CA HIS A 276 -5.54 -0.37 -3.35
C HIS A 276 -5.54 1.05 -2.74
N LEU A 277 -4.72 1.96 -3.25
CA LEU A 277 -4.64 3.32 -2.75
C LEU A 277 -5.92 4.10 -3.07
N LEU A 278 -6.46 3.91 -4.28
CA LEU A 278 -7.73 4.51 -4.70
C LEU A 278 -8.91 3.98 -3.88
N SER A 279 -8.99 2.67 -3.64
CA SER A 279 -10.07 2.08 -2.84
C SER A 279 -10.01 2.55 -1.39
N HIS A 280 -8.82 2.60 -0.79
CA HIS A 280 -8.64 3.08 0.58
C HIS A 280 -8.94 4.58 0.70
N SER A 281 -8.55 5.38 -0.29
CA SER A 281 -8.93 6.79 -0.40
C SER A 281 -10.45 6.96 -0.46
N GLN A 282 -11.13 6.21 -1.34
CA GLN A 282 -12.59 6.26 -1.48
C GLN A 282 -13.29 5.85 -0.18
N GLN A 283 -12.85 4.79 0.48
CA GLN A 283 -13.38 4.36 1.78
C GLN A 283 -13.16 5.41 2.85
N PHE A 284 -11.99 6.04 2.90
CA PHE A 284 -11.71 7.13 3.84
C PHE A 284 -12.62 8.33 3.60
N PHE A 285 -12.77 8.77 2.35
CA PHE A 285 -13.67 9.88 2.00
C PHE A 285 -15.13 9.54 2.30
N GLN A 286 -15.56 8.31 2.01
CA GLN A 286 -16.92 7.85 2.30
C GLN A 286 -17.18 7.82 3.81
N GLY A 287 -16.24 7.28 4.61
CA GLY A 287 -16.34 7.30 6.07
C GLY A 287 -16.40 8.72 6.65
N LYS A 288 -15.64 9.67 6.09
CA LYS A 288 -15.71 11.08 6.49
C LYS A 288 -17.02 11.75 6.06
N LYS A 289 -17.55 11.41 4.88
CA LYS A 289 -18.85 11.87 4.40
C LYS A 289 -19.98 11.37 5.29
N ASP A 290 -19.92 10.11 5.72
CA ASP A 290 -20.93 9.51 6.60
C ASP A 290 -20.88 10.14 8.01
N GLN A 291 -19.68 10.42 8.55
CA GLN A 291 -19.53 11.20 9.79
C GLN A 291 -20.14 12.61 9.66
N LEU A 292 -19.88 13.29 8.55
CA LEU A 292 -20.47 14.60 8.25
C LEU A 292 -22.00 14.54 8.12
N LEU A 293 -22.55 13.48 7.54
CA LEU A 293 -24.00 13.28 7.44
C LEU A 293 -24.64 13.08 8.82
N VAL A 294 -23.97 12.37 9.73
CA VAL A 294 -24.41 12.24 11.13
C VAL A 294 -24.39 13.60 11.83
N TRP A 295 -23.30 14.36 11.71
CA TRP A 295 -23.22 15.70 12.29
C TRP A 295 -24.25 16.65 11.68
N LYS A 296 -24.47 16.59 10.36
CA LYS A 296 -25.52 17.36 9.69
C LYS A 296 -26.91 16.98 10.20
N ARG A 297 -27.19 15.70 10.43
CA ARG A 297 -28.46 15.25 11.04
C ARG A 297 -28.60 15.72 12.48
N GLN A 298 -27.53 15.71 13.26
CA GLN A 298 -27.52 16.21 14.64
C GLN A 298 -27.72 17.74 14.69
N LEU A 299 -27.08 18.49 13.81
CA LEU A 299 -27.26 19.95 13.65
C LEU A 299 -28.66 20.30 13.13
N ASN A 300 -29.21 19.49 12.23
CA ASN A 300 -30.55 19.69 11.66
C ASN A 300 -31.68 19.20 12.58
N ARG A 301 -31.40 18.52 13.70
CA ARG A 301 -32.42 18.29 14.73
C ARG A 301 -32.76 19.63 15.36
N THR A 302 -33.82 20.24 14.85
CA THR A 302 -34.52 21.42 15.36
C THR A 302 -34.83 21.31 16.86
N GLU A 303 -34.83 20.10 17.43
CA GLU A 303 -34.97 19.84 18.86
C GLU A 303 -33.92 20.57 19.71
N PHE A 304 -32.64 20.66 19.32
CA PHE A 304 -31.63 21.33 20.16
C PHE A 304 -31.95 22.82 20.41
N PHE A 305 -32.46 23.50 19.39
CA PHE A 305 -32.92 24.89 19.51
C PHE A 305 -34.29 24.98 20.20
N ARG A 306 -35.17 24.00 19.98
CA ARG A 306 -36.51 23.95 20.57
C ARG A 306 -36.49 23.77 22.08
N THR A 307 -35.60 22.93 22.63
CA THR A 307 -35.48 22.74 24.09
C THR A 307 -34.92 23.99 24.77
N ALA A 308 -33.93 24.66 24.16
CA ALA A 308 -33.38 25.91 24.68
C ALA A 308 -34.39 27.06 24.63
N GLN A 309 -35.19 27.17 23.56
CA GLN A 309 -36.31 28.10 23.48
C GLN A 309 -37.41 27.80 24.51
N GLN A 310 -37.78 26.53 24.69
CA GLN A 310 -38.78 26.14 25.69
C GLN A 310 -38.35 26.47 27.12
N GLN A 311 -37.06 26.30 27.46
CA GLN A 311 -36.54 26.71 28.77
C GLN A 311 -36.55 28.23 28.96
N LEU A 312 -36.20 28.99 27.91
CA LEU A 312 -36.29 30.45 27.92
C LEU A 312 -37.73 30.95 28.08
N ASP A 313 -38.68 30.33 27.37
CA ASP A 313 -40.09 30.67 27.47
C ASP A 313 -40.66 30.33 28.86
N PHE A 314 -40.26 29.20 29.44
CA PHE A 314 -40.66 28.84 30.81
C PHE A 314 -40.14 29.84 31.84
N VAL A 315 -38.86 30.21 31.76
CA VAL A 315 -38.26 31.21 32.65
C VAL A 315 -38.91 32.58 32.48
N ARG A 316 -39.20 32.98 31.24
CA ARG A 316 -39.90 34.24 30.93
C ARG A 316 -41.31 34.26 31.52
N ILE A 317 -42.08 33.18 31.37
CA ILE A 317 -43.43 33.05 31.93
C ILE A 317 -43.38 33.05 33.47
N ALA A 318 -42.41 32.35 34.07
CA ALA A 318 -42.23 32.31 35.52
C ALA A 318 -41.91 33.70 36.10
N ILE A 319 -40.96 34.43 35.52
CA ILE A 319 -40.60 35.79 35.95
C ILE A 319 -41.80 36.73 35.82
N HIS A 320 -42.52 36.66 34.70
CA HIS A 320 -43.69 37.51 34.46
C HIS A 320 -44.82 37.24 35.45
N ARG A 321 -45.08 35.97 35.76
CA ARG A 321 -46.10 35.56 36.75
C ARG A 321 -45.72 36.02 38.16
N GLU A 322 -44.45 35.91 38.53
CA GLU A 322 -43.97 36.32 39.85
C GLU A 322 -43.98 37.84 40.04
N MET A 323 -43.63 38.60 38.99
CA MET A 323 -43.72 40.07 39.00
C MET A 323 -45.17 40.55 39.09
N LEU A 324 -46.09 39.98 38.31
CA LEU A 324 -47.51 40.31 38.40
C LEU A 324 -48.08 39.95 39.78
N GLY A 325 -47.73 38.79 40.32
CA GLY A 325 -48.13 38.38 41.66
C GLY A 325 -47.67 39.36 42.74
N LYS A 326 -46.41 39.82 42.67
CA LYS A 326 -45.88 40.83 43.61
C LYS A 326 -46.54 42.19 43.45
N LEU A 327 -46.75 42.66 42.22
CA LEU A 327 -47.44 43.92 41.94
C LEU A 327 -48.87 43.90 42.49
N LEU A 328 -49.61 42.83 42.25
CA LEU A 328 -50.98 42.67 42.72
C LEU A 328 -51.04 42.57 44.25
N HIS A 329 -50.08 41.88 44.88
CA HIS A 329 -49.95 41.84 46.33
C HIS A 329 -49.66 43.21 46.95
N TYR A 330 -48.76 44.01 46.35
CA TYR A 330 -48.49 45.37 46.81
C TYR A 330 -49.67 46.32 46.59
N GLN A 331 -50.39 46.17 45.47
CA GLN A 331 -51.59 46.94 45.19
C GLN A 331 -52.70 46.62 46.19
N GLN A 332 -52.92 45.34 46.51
CA GLN A 332 -53.84 44.92 47.56
C GLN A 332 -53.43 45.42 48.94
N ARG A 333 -52.13 45.44 49.27
CA ARG A 333 -51.63 46.05 50.53
C ARG A 333 -51.90 47.54 50.56
N CYS A 334 -51.67 48.27 49.46
CA CYS A 334 -51.94 49.70 49.39
C CYS A 334 -53.44 49.99 49.51
N GLU A 335 -54.29 49.21 48.84
CA GLU A 335 -55.74 49.30 49.03
C GLU A 335 -56.16 49.01 50.47
N HIS A 336 -55.60 47.97 51.09
CA HIS A 336 -55.88 47.62 52.48
C HIS A 336 -55.44 48.73 53.44
N PHE A 337 -54.25 49.32 53.23
CA PHE A 337 -53.79 50.48 54.00
C PHE A 337 -54.66 51.71 53.76
N SER A 338 -55.12 51.95 52.53
CA SER A 338 -56.02 53.06 52.22
C SER A 338 -57.39 52.90 52.90
N ARG A 339 -57.96 51.68 52.88
CA ARG A 339 -59.21 51.33 53.57
C ARG A 339 -59.06 51.42 55.08
N TRP A 340 -57.92 51.00 55.62
CA TRP A 340 -57.61 51.13 57.04
C TRP A 340 -57.50 52.61 57.48
N LEU A 341 -56.82 53.45 56.68
CA LEU A 341 -56.70 54.89 56.92
C LEU A 341 -58.04 55.63 56.80
N GLN A 342 -58.87 55.29 55.80
CA GLN A 342 -60.16 55.94 55.57
C GLN A 342 -61.26 55.45 56.53
N GLY A 343 -61.25 54.17 56.91
CA GLY A 343 -62.35 53.56 57.66
C GLY A 343 -62.13 53.52 59.17
N ASP A 344 -60.94 53.16 59.66
CA ASP A 344 -60.79 52.77 61.07
C ASP A 344 -60.23 53.92 61.92
N LEU A 345 -59.34 54.77 61.37
CA LEU A 345 -58.81 55.92 62.08
C LEU A 345 -59.83 57.06 62.19
N LEU A 346 -60.49 57.41 61.08
CA LEU A 346 -61.48 58.48 61.04
C LEU A 346 -62.74 58.12 61.84
N ASN A 347 -63.20 56.87 61.77
CA ASN A 347 -64.32 56.42 62.60
C ASN A 347 -63.93 56.31 64.08
N LYS A 348 -62.75 55.80 64.45
CA LYS A 348 -62.33 55.81 65.86
C LYS A 348 -62.15 57.21 66.41
N LEU A 349 -61.66 58.17 65.61
CA LEU A 349 -61.54 59.56 66.02
C LEU A 349 -62.90 60.25 66.12
N SER A 350 -63.84 59.99 65.19
CA SER A 350 -65.19 60.54 65.24
C SER A 350 -66.02 59.95 66.38
N PHE A 351 -65.92 58.62 66.63
CA PHE A 351 -66.53 57.96 67.79
C PHE A 351 -65.93 58.46 69.10
N ARG A 352 -64.60 58.61 69.21
CA ARG A 352 -63.99 59.21 70.41
C ARG A 352 -64.39 60.66 70.60
N LEU A 353 -64.49 61.46 69.54
CA LEU A 353 -64.99 62.83 69.62
C LEU A 353 -66.47 62.87 70.02
N GLN A 354 -67.30 61.95 69.52
CA GLN A 354 -68.70 61.83 69.91
C GLN A 354 -68.85 61.33 71.35
N ASP A 355 -68.02 60.39 71.81
CA ASP A 355 -68.04 59.90 73.18
C ASP A 355 -67.53 60.96 74.14
N VAL A 356 -66.47 61.70 73.78
CA VAL A 356 -66.02 62.87 74.56
C VAL A 356 -67.10 63.94 74.59
N LYS A 357 -67.80 64.22 73.47
CA LYS A 357 -68.92 65.18 73.44
C LYS A 357 -70.11 64.69 74.26
N LYS A 358 -70.44 63.39 74.22
CA LYS A 358 -71.49 62.78 75.05
C LYS A 358 -71.10 62.80 76.52
N MET A 359 -69.85 62.52 76.86
CA MET A 359 -69.32 62.60 78.23
C MET A 359 -69.27 64.04 78.71
N LEU A 360 -68.93 65.02 77.87
CA LEU A 360 -68.98 66.44 78.22
C LEU A 360 -70.41 66.93 78.40
N ASN A 361 -71.34 66.51 77.54
CA ASN A 361 -72.76 66.82 77.69
C ASN A 361 -73.34 66.14 78.93
N HIS A 362 -73.05 64.85 79.17
CA HIS A 362 -73.44 64.16 80.40
C HIS A 362 -72.80 64.79 81.63
N ALA A 363 -71.52 65.16 81.57
CA ALA A 363 -70.85 65.84 82.67
C ALA A 363 -71.44 67.22 82.88
N CYS A 364 -71.81 67.98 81.86
CA CYS A 364 -72.46 69.28 81.99
C CYS A 364 -73.90 69.16 82.49
N THR A 365 -74.68 68.19 82.02
CA THR A 365 -76.04 67.93 82.53
C THR A 365 -76.00 67.38 83.95
N HIS A 366 -75.04 66.49 84.27
CA HIS A 366 -74.77 66.08 85.65
C HIS A 366 -74.22 67.21 86.49
N LYS A 367 -73.42 68.14 85.95
CA LYS A 367 -72.90 69.29 86.71
C LYS A 367 -74.02 70.28 86.96
N LEU A 368 -74.90 70.54 85.99
CA LEU A 368 -76.10 71.37 86.12
C LEU A 368 -77.10 70.76 87.10
N SER A 369 -77.40 69.46 86.97
CA SER A 369 -78.27 68.76 87.92
C SER A 369 -77.63 68.62 89.29
N SER A 370 -76.30 68.43 89.37
CA SER A 370 -75.56 68.44 90.62
C SER A 370 -75.49 69.83 91.21
N LEU A 371 -75.41 70.91 90.44
CA LEU A 371 -75.40 72.29 90.94
C LEU A 371 -76.81 72.74 91.34
N GLN A 372 -77.86 72.25 90.67
CA GLN A 372 -79.24 72.38 91.13
C GLN A 372 -79.45 71.59 92.43
N ASN A 373 -79.03 70.33 92.47
CA ASN A 373 -79.08 69.51 93.69
C ASN A 373 -78.16 70.05 94.79
N HIS A 374 -76.99 70.62 94.46
CA HIS A 374 -76.04 71.19 95.41
C HIS A 374 -76.53 72.56 95.84
N TYR A 375 -77.20 73.36 95.01
CA TYR A 375 -77.93 74.55 95.45
C TYR A 375 -79.08 74.15 96.40
N ASP A 376 -79.79 73.06 96.11
CA ASP A 376 -80.87 72.52 96.95
C ASP A 376 -80.37 71.83 98.24
N LEU A 377 -79.15 71.27 98.25
CA LEU A 377 -78.50 70.57 99.37
C LEU A 377 -77.60 71.50 100.21
N THR A 378 -76.93 72.49 99.61
CA THR A 378 -76.14 73.53 100.29
C THR A 378 -77.03 74.62 100.89
N LYS A 379 -78.28 74.75 100.41
CA LYS A 379 -79.37 75.36 101.18
C LYS A 379 -79.74 74.53 102.42
N LYS A 380 -79.34 73.26 102.50
CA LYS A 380 -79.89 72.28 103.44
C LYS A 380 -78.95 71.64 104.43
N LYS A 381 -77.64 71.95 104.47
CA LYS A 381 -76.74 71.86 105.66
C LYS A 381 -75.28 71.85 105.25
N PHE A 382 -74.60 72.97 105.48
CA PHE A 382 -73.14 73.11 105.38
C PHE A 382 -72.45 72.56 106.64
N SER A 383 -71.65 71.51 106.49
CA SER A 383 -70.66 70.94 107.44
C SER A 383 -70.00 69.76 106.69
N THR A 384 -68.70 69.44 106.68
CA THR A 384 -67.51 69.68 107.52
C THR A 384 -66.29 69.12 106.75
N LEU A 385 -65.05 69.51 107.09
CA LEU A 385 -63.77 69.05 106.51
C LEU A 385 -62.76 68.85 107.64
N PRO A 386 -62.15 67.65 107.85
CA PRO A 386 -60.88 67.32 107.18
C PRO A 386 -60.54 65.80 107.04
N GLN A 387 -60.37 65.26 105.81
CA GLN A 387 -59.74 63.94 105.54
C GLN A 387 -58.93 63.90 104.20
N LEU A 388 -58.57 65.05 103.63
CA LEU A 388 -58.07 65.15 102.25
C LEU A 388 -56.54 64.96 102.05
N HIS A 389 -55.75 64.86 103.12
CA HIS A 389 -54.28 64.83 102.98
C HIS A 389 -53.71 63.42 102.71
N GLU A 390 -54.34 62.37 103.22
CA GLU A 390 -53.79 61.00 103.14
C GLU A 390 -54.09 60.31 101.79
N SER A 391 -55.22 60.66 101.15
CA SER A 391 -55.61 60.13 99.83
C SER A 391 -54.83 60.78 98.68
N ALA A 392 -54.40 62.03 98.83
CA ALA A 392 -53.61 62.75 97.84
C ALA A 392 -52.20 62.15 97.67
N GLN A 393 -51.56 61.69 98.75
CA GLN A 393 -50.22 61.10 98.69
C GLN A 393 -50.20 59.72 98.02
N ARG A 394 -51.24 58.88 98.21
CA ARG A 394 -51.35 57.55 97.55
C ARG A 394 -51.62 57.64 96.04
N LEU A 395 -52.32 58.69 95.59
CA LEU A 395 -52.57 58.92 94.16
C LEU A 395 -51.30 59.32 93.40
N ILE A 396 -50.38 60.05 94.06
CA ILE A 396 -49.12 60.48 93.45
C ILE A 396 -48.15 59.30 93.28
N SER A 397 -48.05 58.40 94.27
CA SER A 397 -47.17 57.22 94.19
C SER A 397 -47.63 56.21 93.11
N LEU A 398 -48.94 56.00 92.98
CA LEU A 398 -49.51 55.11 91.95
C LEU A 398 -49.29 55.66 90.54
N LYS A 399 -49.36 56.99 90.36
CA LYS A 399 -49.09 57.64 89.07
C LYS A 399 -47.63 57.46 88.65
N GLN A 400 -46.68 57.63 89.57
CA GLN A 400 -45.25 57.44 89.29
C GLN A 400 -44.89 55.97 88.97
N GLN A 401 -45.56 55.00 89.60
CA GLN A 401 -45.38 53.58 89.27
C GLN A 401 -45.95 53.23 87.89
N LEU A 402 -47.05 53.84 87.50
CA LEU A 402 -47.68 53.60 86.20
C LEU A 402 -46.86 54.21 85.06
N ASP A 403 -46.34 55.43 85.25
CA ASP A 403 -45.48 56.11 84.28
C ASP A 403 -44.15 55.36 84.07
N THR A 404 -43.54 54.82 85.13
CA THR A 404 -42.29 54.03 85.02
C THR A 404 -42.51 52.68 84.30
N LEU A 405 -43.64 52.01 84.54
CA LEU A 405 -43.99 50.77 83.83
C LEU A 405 -44.30 51.01 82.35
N ILE A 406 -45.01 52.09 82.01
CA ILE A 406 -45.28 52.49 80.63
C ILE A 406 -43.96 52.82 79.92
N PHE A 407 -43.10 53.62 80.55
CA PHE A 407 -41.82 54.02 79.95
C PHE A 407 -40.90 52.81 79.72
N ARG A 408 -40.82 51.89 80.69
CA ARG A 408 -40.03 50.64 80.56
C ARG A 408 -40.56 49.76 79.43
N ARG A 409 -41.88 49.65 79.27
CA ARG A 409 -42.51 48.83 78.23
C ARG A 409 -42.35 49.46 76.84
N LEU A 410 -42.49 50.78 76.73
CA LEU A 410 -42.21 51.53 75.49
C LEU A 410 -40.73 51.43 75.09
N TYR A 411 -39.82 51.52 76.06
CA TYR A 411 -38.39 51.37 75.83
C TYR A 411 -38.04 49.98 75.30
N LEU A 412 -38.57 48.90 75.91
CA LEU A 412 -38.37 47.52 75.44
C LEU A 412 -38.93 47.30 74.02
N TYR A 413 -40.11 47.84 73.71
CA TYR A 413 -40.66 47.76 72.35
C TYR A 413 -39.83 48.54 71.34
N SER A 414 -39.29 49.71 71.72
CA SER A 414 -38.41 50.50 70.86
C SER A 414 -37.10 49.77 70.54
N GLN A 415 -36.51 49.09 71.54
CA GLN A 415 -35.31 48.27 71.34
C GLN A 415 -35.60 47.03 70.46
N ALA A 416 -36.71 46.33 70.70
CA ALA A 416 -37.11 45.18 69.89
C ALA A 416 -37.37 45.59 68.43
N PHE A 417 -37.96 46.77 68.21
CA PHE A 417 -38.18 47.33 66.88
C PHE A 417 -36.87 47.75 66.20
N ALA A 418 -35.97 48.41 66.93
CA ALA A 418 -34.64 48.78 66.44
C ALA A 418 -33.82 47.54 66.04
N HIS A 419 -33.87 46.47 66.84
CA HIS A 419 -33.19 45.21 66.54
C HIS A 419 -33.75 44.55 65.27
N LYS A 420 -35.09 44.41 65.15
CA LYS A 420 -35.73 43.87 63.94
C LYS A 420 -35.43 44.71 62.69
N ARG A 421 -35.38 46.04 62.83
CA ARG A 421 -35.00 46.95 61.74
C ARG A 421 -33.54 46.78 61.33
N SER A 422 -32.63 46.55 62.28
CA SER A 422 -31.22 46.26 61.99
C SER A 422 -31.03 44.94 61.25
N LEU A 423 -31.76 43.89 61.67
CA LEU A 423 -31.76 42.59 61.00
C LEU A 423 -32.27 42.69 59.57
N LEU A 424 -33.39 43.39 59.34
CA LEU A 424 -33.91 43.63 58.00
C LEU A 424 -32.90 44.36 57.11
N LYS A 425 -32.24 45.40 57.66
CA LYS A 425 -31.23 46.15 56.93
C LYS A 425 -30.01 45.28 56.60
N HIS A 426 -29.60 44.41 57.52
CA HIS A 426 -28.49 43.48 57.28
C HIS A 426 -28.81 42.44 56.20
N VAL A 427 -30.01 41.84 56.26
CA VAL A 427 -30.51 40.90 55.23
C VAL A 427 -30.62 41.58 53.87
N GLU A 428 -31.12 42.81 53.83
CA GLU A 428 -31.19 43.60 52.60
C GLU A 428 -29.78 43.85 52.03
N THR A 429 -28.82 44.30 52.85
CA THR A 429 -27.45 44.55 52.40
C THR A 429 -26.73 43.28 51.92
N THR A 430 -26.95 42.15 52.58
CA THR A 430 -26.33 40.86 52.19
C THR A 430 -26.93 40.33 50.90
N LEU A 431 -28.26 40.45 50.71
CA LEU A 431 -28.91 40.10 49.45
C LEU A 431 -28.43 41.00 48.30
N TYR A 432 -28.29 42.31 48.52
CA TYR A 432 -27.75 43.22 47.51
C TYR A 432 -26.29 42.88 47.16
N GLN A 433 -25.45 42.57 48.14
CA GLN A 433 -24.07 42.14 47.89
C GLN A 433 -24.02 40.84 47.10
N GLN A 434 -24.79 39.82 47.48
CA GLN A 434 -24.85 38.54 46.75
C GLN A 434 -25.34 38.72 45.31
N LEU A 435 -26.38 39.52 45.09
CA LEU A 435 -26.86 39.87 43.75
C LEU A 435 -25.78 40.57 42.95
N HIS A 436 -25.05 41.50 43.56
CA HIS A 436 -23.98 42.23 42.87
C HIS A 436 -22.82 41.31 42.48
N THR A 437 -22.38 40.44 43.38
CA THR A 437 -21.32 39.45 43.10
C THR A 437 -21.73 38.48 42.00
N HIS A 438 -22.98 37.98 42.04
CA HIS A 438 -23.47 37.07 41.00
C HIS A 438 -23.55 37.77 39.63
N ARG A 439 -23.99 39.03 39.60
CA ARG A 439 -24.04 39.82 38.37
C ARG A 439 -22.65 40.07 37.78
N GLN A 440 -21.65 40.35 38.62
CA GLN A 440 -20.25 40.51 38.19
C GLN A 440 -19.67 39.19 37.66
N THR A 441 -19.94 38.05 38.32
CA THR A 441 -19.48 36.75 37.83
C THR A 441 -20.10 36.38 36.48
N LEU A 442 -21.39 36.70 36.28
CA LEU A 442 -22.06 36.48 35.00
C LEU A 442 -21.48 37.34 33.89
N ASP A 443 -21.18 38.62 34.17
CA ASP A 443 -20.58 39.53 33.20
C ASP A 443 -19.15 39.07 32.79
N LEU A 444 -18.36 38.60 33.76
CA LEU A 444 -17.04 38.02 33.49
C LEU A 444 -17.10 36.71 32.68
N LEU A 445 -18.04 35.82 33.01
CA LEU A 445 -18.26 34.59 32.26
C LEU A 445 -18.74 34.88 30.83
N GLN A 446 -19.64 35.84 30.67
CA GLN A 446 -20.10 36.30 29.36
C GLN A 446 -18.94 36.86 28.52
N LYS A 447 -18.09 37.72 29.11
CA LYS A 447 -16.90 38.27 28.45
C LYS A 447 -15.88 37.19 28.07
N ARG A 448 -15.64 36.22 28.95
CA ARG A 448 -14.74 35.07 28.67
C ARG A 448 -15.28 34.18 27.56
N LEU A 449 -16.58 33.89 27.59
CA LEU A 449 -17.21 33.03 26.59
C LEU A 449 -17.22 33.72 25.21
N PHE A 450 -17.50 35.03 25.16
CA PHE A 450 -17.51 35.80 23.91
C PHE A 450 -16.10 35.95 23.31
N SER A 451 -15.11 36.28 24.13
CA SER A 451 -13.71 36.41 23.69
C SER A 451 -13.13 35.08 23.23
N HIS A 452 -13.34 34.00 24.00
CA HIS A 452 -12.87 32.67 23.61
C HIS A 452 -13.56 32.17 22.33
N ALA A 453 -14.87 32.36 22.20
CA ALA A 453 -15.60 31.99 20.99
C ALA A 453 -15.11 32.77 19.75
N GLN A 454 -14.84 34.08 19.88
CA GLN A 454 -14.30 34.90 18.80
C GLN A 454 -12.89 34.47 18.38
N VAL A 455 -12.00 34.18 19.34
CA VAL A 455 -10.64 33.71 19.05
C VAL A 455 -10.66 32.35 18.35
N VAL A 456 -11.49 31.41 18.81
CA VAL A 456 -11.64 30.10 18.17
C VAL A 456 -12.22 30.23 16.76
N LEU A 457 -13.22 31.10 16.56
CA LEU A 457 -13.78 31.37 15.23
C LEU A 457 -12.76 32.02 14.29
N ALA A 458 -11.96 32.97 14.77
CA ALA A 458 -10.93 33.62 13.99
C ALA A 458 -9.83 32.62 13.57
N ASN A 459 -9.37 31.79 14.51
CA ASN A 459 -8.38 30.75 14.22
C ASN A 459 -8.91 29.72 13.22
N ASN A 460 -10.16 29.26 13.38
CA ASN A 460 -10.76 28.31 12.44
C ASN A 460 -11.00 28.92 11.05
N LYS A 461 -11.31 30.22 10.96
CA LYS A 461 -11.38 30.91 9.66
C LYS A 461 -10.01 31.04 9.01
N ALA A 462 -8.97 31.35 9.77
CA ALA A 462 -7.61 31.44 9.26
C ALA A 462 -7.08 30.08 8.79
N THR A 463 -7.30 29.00 9.54
CA THR A 463 -6.92 27.65 9.12
C THR A 463 -7.69 27.20 7.87
N HIS A 464 -9.00 27.47 7.81
CA HIS A 464 -9.80 27.18 6.62
C HIS A 464 -9.29 27.94 5.38
N ALA A 465 -9.01 29.25 5.52
CA ALA A 465 -8.45 30.06 4.44
C ALA A 465 -7.10 29.49 3.97
N HIS A 466 -6.21 29.16 4.90
CA HIS A 466 -4.90 28.61 4.58
C HIS A 466 -4.97 27.24 3.87
N VAL A 467 -5.85 26.35 4.32
CA VAL A 467 -6.07 25.05 3.68
C VAL A 467 -6.67 25.22 2.29
N ARG A 468 -7.66 26.11 2.14
CA ARG A 468 -8.28 26.42 0.83
C ARG A 468 -7.23 26.96 -0.15
N ASP A 469 -6.41 27.91 0.28
CA ASP A 469 -5.43 28.56 -0.58
C ASP A 469 -4.33 27.54 -0.97
N ARG A 470 -3.86 26.73 -0.02
CA ARG A 470 -2.91 25.64 -0.30
C ARG A 470 -3.48 24.59 -1.26
N LEU A 471 -4.74 24.19 -1.09
CA LEU A 471 -5.42 23.25 -1.98
C LEU A 471 -5.53 23.84 -3.40
N SER A 472 -5.94 25.10 -3.52
CA SER A 472 -6.06 25.77 -4.81
C SER A 472 -4.72 25.87 -5.53
N ALA A 473 -3.65 26.27 -4.82
CA ALA A 473 -2.31 26.35 -5.38
C ALA A 473 -1.77 24.97 -5.82
N THR A 474 -1.95 23.93 -5.00
CA THR A 474 -1.51 22.56 -5.37
C THR A 474 -2.33 21.97 -6.52
N MET A 475 -3.64 22.23 -6.57
CA MET A 475 -4.46 21.84 -7.72
C MET A 475 -4.02 22.55 -8.99
N GLN A 476 -3.75 23.85 -8.92
CA GLN A 476 -3.34 24.66 -10.07
C GLN A 476 -1.99 24.20 -10.60
N GLN A 477 -1.02 23.95 -9.73
CA GLN A 477 0.29 23.40 -10.09
C GLN A 477 0.20 22.00 -10.72
N ARG A 478 -0.69 21.13 -10.21
CA ARG A 478 -0.97 19.82 -10.81
C ARG A 478 -1.58 19.95 -12.21
N LEU A 479 -2.51 20.90 -12.39
CA LEU A 479 -3.19 21.15 -13.64
C LEU A 479 -2.24 21.71 -14.70
N GLU A 480 -1.36 22.64 -14.31
CA GLU A 480 -0.28 23.15 -15.17
C GLU A 480 0.69 22.05 -15.59
N SER A 481 1.14 21.22 -14.63
CA SER A 481 2.04 20.10 -14.92
C SER A 481 1.40 19.10 -15.89
N ALA A 482 0.12 18.78 -15.69
CA ALA A 482 -0.65 17.91 -16.59
C ALA A 482 -0.85 18.54 -17.98
N ALA A 483 -1.12 19.85 -18.05
CA ALA A 483 -1.26 20.57 -19.31
C ALA A 483 0.05 20.60 -20.12
N VAL A 484 1.19 20.78 -19.44
CA VAL A 484 2.52 20.71 -20.08
C VAL A 484 2.79 19.31 -20.62
N LEU A 485 2.53 18.26 -19.83
CA LEU A 485 2.67 16.87 -20.27
C LEU A 485 1.77 16.58 -21.49
N TYR A 486 0.51 16.97 -21.44
CA TYR A 486 -0.43 16.84 -22.56
C TYR A 486 0.09 17.54 -23.82
N LYS A 487 0.54 18.80 -23.69
CA LYS A 487 1.09 19.57 -24.81
C LYS A 487 2.32 18.91 -25.42
N ASN A 488 3.19 18.31 -24.61
CA ASN A 488 4.37 17.59 -25.08
C ASN A 488 3.97 16.29 -25.79
N VAL A 489 3.04 15.51 -25.25
CA VAL A 489 2.51 14.30 -25.90
C VAL A 489 1.86 14.65 -27.24
N CYS A 490 1.05 15.71 -27.31
CA CYS A 490 0.47 16.19 -28.57
C CYS A 490 1.54 16.60 -29.57
N LYS A 491 2.60 17.30 -29.16
CA LYS A 491 3.74 17.64 -30.03
C LYS A 491 4.43 16.37 -30.56
N HIS A 492 4.69 15.39 -29.71
CA HIS A 492 5.29 14.12 -30.13
C HIS A 492 4.39 13.35 -31.11
N LEU A 493 3.08 13.28 -30.84
CA LEU A 493 2.11 12.65 -31.75
C LEU A 493 2.02 13.38 -33.10
N LEU A 494 2.11 14.71 -33.12
CA LEU A 494 2.14 15.48 -34.35
C LEU A 494 3.42 15.25 -35.15
N VAL A 495 4.56 15.03 -34.49
CA VAL A 495 5.83 14.67 -35.15
C VAL A 495 5.76 13.25 -35.73
N LEU A 496 5.09 12.33 -35.04
CA LEU A 496 4.89 10.95 -35.50
C LEU A 496 3.81 10.80 -36.57
N ASN A 497 3.06 11.87 -36.89
CA ASN A 497 2.04 11.80 -37.93
C ASN A 497 2.72 11.74 -39.32
N PRO A 498 2.54 10.64 -40.08
CA PRO A 498 3.22 10.43 -41.36
C PRO A 498 2.89 11.52 -42.39
N LYS A 499 1.71 12.15 -42.30
CA LYS A 499 1.35 13.29 -43.17
C LYS A 499 2.24 14.52 -42.95
N ASN A 500 2.70 14.74 -41.71
CA ASN A 500 3.61 15.86 -41.40
C ASN A 500 5.05 15.55 -41.83
N VAL A 501 5.43 14.27 -41.88
CA VAL A 501 6.70 13.85 -42.48
C VAL A 501 6.66 14.12 -43.99
N LEU A 502 5.58 13.77 -44.69
CA LEU A 502 5.44 14.08 -46.12
C LEU A 502 5.48 15.59 -46.42
N LYS A 503 4.90 16.44 -45.55
CA LYS A 503 4.96 17.91 -45.68
C LYS A 503 6.37 18.51 -45.55
N ARG A 504 7.33 17.79 -44.95
CA ARG A 504 8.73 18.24 -44.82
C ARG A 504 9.57 17.96 -46.07
N GLY A 505 8.95 17.51 -47.16
CA GLY A 505 9.62 17.22 -48.44
C GLY A 505 10.02 15.75 -48.62
N TYR A 506 9.60 14.87 -47.71
CA TYR A 506 9.79 13.44 -47.86
C TYR A 506 8.68 12.85 -48.72
N ALA A 507 9.00 11.81 -49.48
CA ALA A 507 8.06 11.08 -50.31
C ALA A 507 8.05 9.60 -49.90
N MET A 508 6.88 8.98 -49.89
CA MET A 508 6.78 7.53 -49.68
C MET A 508 6.74 6.82 -51.03
N LEU A 509 7.63 5.84 -51.21
CA LEU A 509 7.70 5.02 -52.40
C LEU A 509 6.90 3.73 -52.18
N PHE A 510 6.03 3.39 -53.12
CA PHE A 510 5.25 2.16 -53.14
C PHE A 510 5.49 1.41 -54.44
N ASP A 511 5.45 0.09 -54.38
CA ASP A 511 5.47 -0.71 -55.59
C ASP A 511 4.24 -0.42 -56.48
N PHE A 512 4.38 -0.60 -57.80
CA PHE A 512 3.33 -0.27 -58.76
C PHE A 512 2.10 -1.17 -58.60
N ASN A 513 2.34 -2.45 -58.29
CA ASN A 513 1.30 -3.48 -58.15
C ASN A 513 0.91 -3.73 -56.69
N GLU A 514 1.86 -3.66 -55.76
CA GLU A 514 1.64 -3.94 -54.34
C GLU A 514 1.63 -2.65 -53.53
N LYS A 515 0.66 -2.49 -52.61
CA LYS A 515 0.61 -1.34 -51.66
C LYS A 515 1.71 -1.42 -50.58
N ILE A 516 2.86 -2.01 -50.90
CA ILE A 516 3.98 -2.20 -49.98
C ILE A 516 4.94 -1.03 -50.14
N ALA A 517 5.34 -0.43 -49.03
CA ALA A 517 6.30 0.66 -49.01
C ALA A 517 7.72 0.14 -49.28
N ILE A 518 8.41 0.76 -50.23
CA ILE A 518 9.77 0.43 -50.62
C ILE A 518 10.73 1.17 -49.68
N LEU A 519 11.43 0.43 -48.83
CA LEU A 519 12.33 0.98 -47.79
C LEU A 519 13.82 0.89 -48.16
N SER A 520 14.17 0.16 -49.21
CA SER A 520 15.57 -0.11 -49.58
C SER A 520 15.78 -0.05 -51.08
N VAL A 521 16.95 0.45 -51.50
CA VAL A 521 17.35 0.50 -52.92
C VAL A 521 17.51 -0.91 -53.51
N LYS A 522 17.80 -1.92 -52.67
CA LYS A 522 17.99 -3.32 -53.11
C LYS A 522 16.73 -3.97 -53.68
N SER A 523 15.54 -3.46 -53.34
CA SER A 523 14.27 -3.97 -53.86
C SER A 523 13.83 -3.28 -55.17
N LEU A 524 14.61 -2.34 -55.70
CA LEU A 524 14.31 -1.63 -56.94
C LEU A 524 15.13 -2.21 -58.10
N GLN A 525 14.46 -2.58 -59.18
CA GLN A 525 15.12 -2.99 -60.42
C GLN A 525 15.17 -1.82 -61.43
N PRO A 526 16.24 -1.72 -62.25
CA PRO A 526 16.30 -0.73 -63.33
C PRO A 526 15.11 -0.91 -64.29
N SER A 527 14.48 0.20 -64.68
CA SER A 527 13.27 0.27 -65.52
C SER A 527 11.94 -0.10 -64.84
N SER A 528 11.92 -0.38 -63.53
CA SER A 528 10.65 -0.61 -62.82
C SER A 528 9.86 0.70 -62.66
N ARG A 529 8.53 0.59 -62.67
CA ARG A 529 7.62 1.70 -62.33
C ARG A 529 7.36 1.68 -60.84
N VAL A 530 7.34 2.85 -60.21
CA VAL A 530 7.14 3.03 -58.77
C VAL A 530 6.14 4.14 -58.55
N ARG A 531 5.28 3.99 -57.55
CA ARG A 531 4.33 5.05 -57.15
C ARG A 531 4.91 5.86 -56.01
N VAL A 532 4.87 7.18 -56.15
CA VAL A 532 5.37 8.11 -55.15
C VAL A 532 4.21 8.87 -54.57
N GLN A 533 4.06 8.81 -53.25
CA GLN A 533 3.07 9.58 -52.52
C GLN A 533 3.75 10.77 -51.85
N LEU A 534 3.29 11.96 -52.22
CA LEU A 534 3.66 13.25 -51.64
C LEU A 534 2.54 13.72 -50.71
N HIS A 535 2.77 14.85 -50.03
CA HIS A 535 1.81 15.39 -49.05
C HIS A 535 0.44 15.80 -49.64
N ASP A 536 0.39 16.04 -50.95
CA ASP A 536 -0.70 16.64 -51.70
C ASP A 536 -1.16 15.81 -52.90
N GLY A 537 -0.49 14.69 -53.22
CA GLY A 537 -0.85 13.85 -54.36
C GLY A 537 0.04 12.64 -54.57
N GLU A 538 -0.25 11.90 -55.65
CA GLU A 538 0.51 10.71 -56.07
C GLU A 538 1.04 10.90 -57.50
N ALA A 539 2.28 10.46 -57.74
CA ALA A 539 2.93 10.47 -59.05
C ALA A 539 3.51 9.09 -59.38
N ILE A 540 3.64 8.77 -60.66
CA ILE A 540 4.26 7.52 -61.13
C ILE A 540 5.62 7.87 -61.70
N LEU A 541 6.67 7.22 -61.18
CA LEU A 541 8.05 7.39 -61.63
C LEU A 541 8.58 6.09 -62.23
N ALA A 542 9.53 6.19 -63.16
CA ALA A 542 10.29 5.07 -63.69
C ALA A 542 11.73 5.15 -63.17
N VAL A 543 12.26 4.04 -62.67
CA VAL A 543 13.63 3.95 -62.16
C VAL A 543 14.61 3.86 -63.34
N THR A 544 15.47 4.85 -63.52
CA THR A 544 16.47 4.86 -64.61
C THR A 544 17.79 4.21 -64.20
N GLU A 545 18.27 4.48 -62.99
CA GLU A 545 19.53 3.97 -62.46
C GLU A 545 19.42 3.83 -60.93
N THR A 546 20.03 2.79 -60.34
CA THR A 546 20.11 2.61 -58.88
C THR A 546 21.57 2.59 -58.43
N LYS A 547 21.92 3.41 -57.44
CA LYS A 547 23.25 3.44 -56.80
C LYS A 547 23.09 3.21 -55.30
N SER A 548 23.80 2.24 -54.75
CA SER A 548 23.89 2.02 -53.31
C SER A 548 25.02 2.87 -52.73
N PHE A 549 24.73 3.64 -51.69
CA PHE A 549 25.75 4.28 -50.87
C PHE A 549 26.17 3.32 -49.76
N GLU A 550 27.47 3.08 -49.59
CA GLU A 550 27.98 2.41 -48.40
C GLU A 550 27.80 3.33 -47.19
N PRO A 551 27.30 2.83 -46.05
CA PRO A 551 27.17 3.65 -44.86
C PRO A 551 28.56 3.97 -44.32
N THR A 552 28.95 5.25 -44.35
CA THR A 552 30.02 5.75 -43.49
C THR A 552 29.56 5.56 -42.04
N GLU A 553 30.12 4.56 -41.36
CA GLU A 553 29.94 4.38 -39.91
C GLU A 553 30.42 5.65 -39.20
N GLY A 554 29.47 6.34 -38.55
CA GLY A 554 29.69 7.52 -37.73
C GLY A 554 28.75 7.51 -36.54
#